data_AF-A0A843GLT6-F1
#
_entry.id   AF-A0A843GLT6-F1
#
_cell.length_a   1.000
_cell.length_b   1.000
_cell.length_c   1.000
_cell.angle_alpha   90.00
_cell.angle_beta   90.00
_cell.angle_gamma   90.00
#
_symmetry.space_group_name_H-M   'P 1'
#
loop_
_entity.id
_entity.type
_entity.pdbx_description
1 polymer ?
#
loop_
_entity_poly.entity_id
_entity_poly.type
_entity_poly.pdbx_seq_one_letter_code
_entity_poly.pdbx_strand_id
1 'polypeptide(L)'
;KYKWRIKMKVKTTYIGTLDGVSIITNGEKPEGMIVTDEKLVLYADKDKILHNLETEEMAYSKVIEQLSDQEDWEELDDPTAKME
;
A
#
# COMPACT_ATOMS: atom_id res chain seq x y z
N LYS A 1 12.75 25.34 -0.29
CA LYS A 1 12.16 24.64 0.88
C LYS A 1 12.00 23.18 0.49
N TYR A 2 12.86 22.28 0.95
CA TYR A 2 12.74 20.85 0.67
C TYR A 2 11.68 20.28 1.61
N LYS A 3 10.46 20.06 1.10
CA LYS A 3 9.47 19.23 1.81
C LYS A 3 10.03 17.82 1.80
N TRP A 4 10.43 17.32 2.96
CA TRP A 4 10.67 15.90 3.18
C TRP A 4 9.29 15.22 3.06
N ARG A 5 8.84 14.91 1.84
CA ARG A 5 7.74 13.98 1.63
C ARG A 5 8.24 12.66 2.22
N ILE A 6 7.69 12.25 3.35
CA ILE A 6 7.91 10.90 3.85
C ILE A 6 7.43 9.98 2.73
N LYS A 7 8.33 9.18 2.18
CA LYS A 7 8.01 8.36 1.02
C LYS A 7 7.16 7.19 1.52
N MET A 8 5.83 7.33 1.41
CA MET A 8 4.89 6.23 1.55
C MET A 8 5.39 5.03 0.74
N LYS A 9 5.19 3.82 1.26
CA LYS A 9 5.70 2.61 0.64
C LYS A 9 4.66 2.06 -0.31
N VAL A 10 4.99 1.99 -1.60
CA VAL A 10 4.22 1.21 -2.56
C VAL A 10 4.85 -0.17 -2.69
N LYS A 11 4.03 -1.22 -2.61
CA LYS A 11 4.43 -2.60 -2.89
C LYS A 11 3.47 -3.22 -3.88
N THR A 12 3.99 -4.10 -4.73
CA THR A 12 3.14 -4.95 -5.57
C THR A 12 2.63 -6.13 -4.74
N THR A 13 1.33 -6.33 -4.75
CA THR A 13 0.67 -7.50 -4.20
C THR A 13 0.38 -8.47 -5.34
N TYR A 14 0.93 -9.67 -5.24
CA TYR A 14 0.71 -10.74 -6.19
C TYR A 14 -0.35 -11.69 -5.65
N ILE A 15 -1.38 -11.95 -6.45
CA ILE A 15 -2.44 -12.91 -6.15
C ILE A 15 -2.38 -14.00 -7.21
N GLY A 16 -2.47 -15.25 -6.77
CA GLY A 16 -2.35 -16.38 -7.69
C GLY A 16 -2.26 -17.70 -6.97
N THR A 17 -1.65 -18.69 -7.62
CA THR A 17 -1.61 -20.07 -7.16
C THR A 17 -0.19 -20.60 -7.17
N LEU A 18 0.22 -21.29 -6.10
CA LEU A 18 1.47 -22.03 -5.99
C LEU A 18 1.13 -23.45 -5.51
N ASP A 19 1.59 -24.47 -6.25
CA ASP A 19 1.32 -25.89 -5.95
C ASP A 19 -0.17 -26.22 -5.73
N GLY A 20 -1.06 -25.54 -6.47
CA GLY A 20 -2.52 -25.72 -6.36
C GLY A 20 -3.19 -24.98 -5.21
N VAL A 21 -2.43 -24.24 -4.40
CA VAL A 21 -2.94 -23.41 -3.30
C VAL A 21 -2.99 -21.95 -3.71
N SER A 22 -4.11 -21.27 -3.46
CA SER A 22 -4.21 -19.82 -3.68
C SER A 22 -3.41 -19.06 -2.62
N ILE A 23 -2.54 -18.17 -3.07
CA ILE A 23 -1.65 -17.37 -2.22
C ILE A 23 -1.77 -15.89 -2.61
N ILE A 24 -1.71 -15.05 -1.59
CA ILE A 24 -1.57 -13.60 -1.73
C ILE A 24 -0.25 -13.22 -1.07
N THR A 25 0.62 -12.53 -1.80
CA THR A 25 1.94 -12.11 -1.31
C THR A 25 2.17 -10.64 -1.55
N ASN A 26 2.82 -9.96 -0.60
CA ASN A 26 3.07 -8.52 -0.67
C ASN A 26 4.57 -8.25 -0.85
N GLY A 27 4.93 -7.52 -1.90
CA GLY A 27 6.28 -7.05 -2.17
C GLY A 27 7.17 -8.04 -2.92
N GLU A 28 7.08 -9.33 -2.62
CA GLU A 28 7.90 -10.38 -3.24
C GLU A 28 7.03 -11.47 -3.84
N LYS A 29 7.28 -11.79 -5.11
CA LYS A 29 6.61 -12.88 -5.82
C LYS A 29 7.35 -14.20 -5.53
N PRO A 30 6.69 -15.22 -4.98
CA PRO A 30 7.27 -16.56 -4.84
C PRO A 30 7.70 -17.14 -6.19
N GLU A 31 8.83 -17.83 -6.19
CA GLU A 31 9.31 -18.56 -7.37
C GLU A 31 8.35 -19.72 -7.69
N GLY A 32 8.02 -19.91 -8.97
CA GLY A 32 7.06 -20.94 -9.41
C GLY A 32 5.57 -20.58 -9.24
N MET A 33 5.25 -19.42 -8.66
CA MET A 33 3.86 -18.96 -8.53
C MET A 33 3.27 -18.59 -9.89
N ILE A 34 2.07 -19.09 -10.16
CA ILE A 34 1.23 -18.65 -11.28
C ILE A 34 0.44 -17.45 -10.81
N VAL A 35 0.80 -16.26 -11.27
CA VAL A 35 0.12 -15.01 -10.93
C VAL A 35 -1.14 -14.87 -11.77
N THR A 36 -2.28 -14.65 -11.10
CA THR A 36 -3.56 -14.38 -11.75
C THR A 36 -3.93 -12.90 -11.71
N ASP A 37 -3.42 -12.17 -10.73
CA ASP A 37 -3.69 -10.74 -10.57
C ASP A 37 -2.52 -10.04 -9.85
N GLU A 38 -2.28 -8.78 -10.20
CA GLU A 38 -1.23 -7.93 -9.64
C GLU A 38 -1.82 -6.59 -9.27
N LYS A 39 -1.59 -6.15 -8.02
CA LYS A 39 -2.10 -4.88 -7.52
C LYS A 39 -0.98 -4.04 -6.94
N LEU A 40 -0.93 -2.76 -7.26
CA LEU A 40 -0.08 -1.84 -6.53
C LEU A 40 -0.82 -1.42 -5.27
N VAL A 41 -0.16 -1.52 -4.13
CA VAL A 41 -0.74 -1.15 -2.84
C VAL A 41 0.17 -0.14 -2.16
N LEU A 42 -0.40 1.02 -1.90
CA LEU A 42 0.18 2.07 -1.09
C LEU A 42 -0.05 1.74 0.38
N TYR A 43 1.00 1.80 1.20
CA TYR A 43 0.95 1.58 2.63
C TYR A 43 1.38 2.84 3.37
N ALA A 44 0.61 3.20 4.39
CA ALA A 44 1.09 4.13 5.40
C ALA A 44 2.27 3.51 6.16
N ASP A 45 3.18 4.37 6.59
CA ASP A 45 4.16 4.00 7.61
C ASP A 45 3.47 3.62 8.93
N LYS A 46 4.24 2.95 9.79
CA LYS A 46 3.79 2.59 11.14
C LYS A 46 3.29 3.84 11.88
N ASP A 47 2.19 3.71 12.60
CA ASP A 47 1.57 4.77 13.40
C ASP A 47 1.08 5.97 12.56
N LYS A 48 0.85 5.74 11.26
CA LYS A 48 0.27 6.71 10.34
C LYS A 48 -0.92 6.13 9.58
N ILE A 49 -1.68 7.03 8.98
CA ILE A 49 -2.82 6.72 8.12
C ILE A 49 -2.69 7.51 6.81
N LEU A 50 -3.09 6.89 5.69
CA LEU A 50 -3.18 7.56 4.40
C LEU A 50 -4.45 8.41 4.38
N HIS A 51 -4.33 9.65 3.93
CA HIS A 51 -5.40 10.59 3.71
C HIS A 51 -5.44 10.98 2.23
N ASN A 52 -6.56 10.76 1.56
CA ASN A 52 -6.74 11.19 0.18
C ASN A 52 -7.08 12.69 0.14
N LEU A 53 -6.30 13.45 -0.61
CA LEU A 53 -6.40 14.90 -0.72
C LEU A 53 -7.64 15.38 -1.50
N GLU A 54 -8.23 14.51 -2.33
CA GLU A 54 -9.40 14.83 -3.15
C GLU A 54 -10.72 14.36 -2.51
N THR A 55 -10.73 13.15 -1.94
CA THR A 55 -11.94 12.48 -1.45
C THR A 55 -12.10 12.50 0.06
N GLU A 56 -11.08 12.98 0.79
CA GLU A 56 -10.99 12.93 2.26
C GLU A 56 -11.04 11.49 2.82
N GLU A 57 -10.79 10.48 1.98
CA GLU A 57 -10.75 9.07 2.38
C GLU A 57 -9.54 8.80 3.29
N MET A 58 -9.78 8.08 4.40
CA MET A 58 -8.75 7.68 5.35
C MET A 58 -8.55 6.16 5.32
N ALA A 59 -7.33 5.68 5.09
CA ALA A 59 -7.03 4.26 4.98
C ALA A 59 -5.61 3.91 5.45
N TYR A 60 -5.41 2.74 6.04
CA TYR A 60 -4.05 2.24 6.37
C TYR A 60 -3.28 1.76 5.13
N SER A 61 -4.02 1.32 4.12
CA SER A 61 -3.48 0.91 2.84
C SER A 61 -4.50 1.13 1.74
N LYS A 62 -4.05 1.46 0.53
CA LYS A 62 -4.92 1.67 -0.63
C LYS A 62 -4.37 0.95 -1.86
N VAL A 63 -5.24 0.27 -2.59
CA VAL A 63 -4.90 -0.21 -3.95
C VAL A 63 -4.88 0.99 -4.90
N ILE A 64 -3.77 1.18 -5.59
CA ILE A 64 -3.60 2.22 -6.61
C ILE A 64 -3.43 1.56 -7.98
N GLU A 65 -3.77 2.28 -9.05
CA GLU A 65 -3.66 1.75 -10.42
C GLU A 65 -2.27 2.05 -11.01
N GLN A 66 -1.67 3.16 -10.61
CA GLN A 66 -0.37 3.62 -11.07
C GLN A 66 0.39 4.35 -9.96
N LEU A 67 1.72 4.45 -10.08
CA LEU A 67 2.57 5.07 -9.06
C LEU A 67 2.27 6.56 -8.84
N SER A 68 1.75 7.28 -9.84
CA SER A 68 1.38 8.68 -9.71
C SER A 68 0.19 8.91 -8.78
N ASP A 69 -0.70 7.92 -8.62
CA ASP A 69 -1.87 8.04 -7.73
C ASP A 69 -1.43 8.21 -6.27
N GLN A 70 -0.20 7.84 -5.92
CA GLN A 70 0.38 8.13 -4.61
C GLN A 70 0.41 9.64 -4.29
N GLU A 71 0.49 10.51 -5.30
CA GLU A 71 0.55 11.96 -5.09
C GLU A 71 -0.76 12.55 -4.57
N ASP A 72 -1.87 11.83 -4.75
CA ASP A 72 -3.21 12.17 -4.26
C ASP A 72 -3.39 11.80 -2.78
N TRP A 73 -2.37 11.18 -2.17
CA TRP A 73 -2.39 10.77 -0.77
C TRP A 73 -1.30 11.49 0.01
N GLU A 74 -1.61 11.78 1.27
CA GLU A 74 -0.64 12.18 2.28
C GLU A 74 -0.69 11.24 3.48
N GLU A 75 0.36 11.22 4.29
CA GLU A 75 0.35 10.52 5.56
C GLU A 75 0.07 11.49 6.70
N LEU A 76 -0.85 11.12 7.57
CA LEU A 76 -1.14 11.81 8.82
C LEU A 76 -0.74 10.91 9.99
N ASP A 77 -0.39 11.51 11.13
CA ASP A 77 -0.26 10.78 12.40
C ASP A 77 -1.58 10.04 12.68
N ASP A 78 -1.50 8.73 12.92
CA ASP A 78 -2.66 7.96 13.35
C ASP A 78 -2.95 8.27 14.83
N PRO A 79 -4.09 8.91 15.15
CA PRO A 79 -4.43 9.24 16.53
C PRO A 79 -4.72 8.01 17.38
N THR A 80 -5.00 6.85 16.77
CA THR A 80 -5.29 5.60 17.46
C THR A 80 -4.03 4.81 17.83
N ALA A 81 -2.95 4.99 17.08
CA ALA A 81 -1.67 4.32 17.33
C ALA A 81 -0.96 4.75 18.63
N LYS A 82 -1.31 5.93 19.19
CA LYS A 82 -0.72 6.47 20.43
C LYS A 82 -1.37 5.95 21.71
N MET A 83 -2.30 4.99 21.63
CA MET A 83 -3.01 4.42 22.79
C MET A 83 -2.50 3.03 23.25
N GLU A 84 -1.42 2.49 22.67
CA GLU A 84 -0.79 1.24 23.12
C GLU A 84 0.45 1.45 24.02
#